data_AF-A0A1H6B4D6-F1
#
_entry.id   AF-A0A1H6B4D6-F1
#
_cell.length_a   1.000
_cell.length_b   1.000
_cell.length_c   1.000
_cell.angle_alpha   90.00
_cell.angle_beta   90.00
_cell.angle_gamma   90.00
#
_symmetry.space_group_name_H-M   'P 1'
#
loop_
_entity.id
_entity.type
_entity.pdbx_description
1 polymer ?
#
loop_
_entity_poly.entity_id
_entity_poly.type
_entity_poly.pdbx_seq_one_letter_code
_entity_poly.pdbx_strand_id
1 'polypeptide(L)'
;MGLRADMPLLARHEGEWEGEYRHLDRDGALLDRHRVHMTCAIRGDAYHQTNRYTWDDGRTEVHEFPGVYLGNGRCAFDTERLKGEFWELDDSTIYLTWRYKGQDLRLFELIVLSEDGGSRSRVWQWLKDGVCVRRTLIDERRAA
;
A
#
# COMPACT_ATOMS: atom_id res chain seq x y z
N MET A 1 12.10 4.66 20.30
CA MET A 1 10.94 3.83 20.68
C MET A 1 10.78 2.76 19.60
N GLY A 2 9.91 1.76 19.78
CA GLY A 2 9.70 0.71 18.78
C GLY A 2 8.66 1.13 17.73
N LEU A 3 8.57 0.37 16.63
CA LEU A 3 7.69 0.69 15.49
C LEU A 3 6.25 0.96 15.91
N ARG A 4 5.65 0.16 16.80
CA ARG A 4 4.27 0.36 17.25
C ARG A 4 4.04 1.67 18.02
N ALA A 5 5.06 2.13 18.74
CA ALA A 5 4.96 3.36 19.53
C ALA A 5 5.17 4.60 18.65
N ASP A 6 6.08 4.51 17.67
CA ASP A 6 6.39 5.62 16.77
C ASP A 6 5.46 5.68 15.54
N MET A 7 4.74 4.59 15.25
CA MET A 7 3.78 4.47 14.15
C MET A 7 2.47 3.76 14.62
N PRO A 8 1.67 4.41 15.49
CA PRO A 8 0.44 3.83 16.02
C PRO A 8 -0.65 3.61 14.97
N LEU A 9 -0.74 4.43 13.93
CA LEU A 9 -1.70 4.22 12.85
C LEU A 9 -1.34 2.99 12.02
N LEU A 10 -0.07 2.76 11.70
CA LEU A 10 0.40 1.55 11.05
C LEU A 10 0.06 0.32 11.90
N ALA A 11 0.19 0.41 13.22
CA ALA A 11 -0.20 -0.67 14.12
C ALA A 11 -1.70 -0.99 14.02
N ARG A 12 -2.56 0.01 13.79
CA ARG A 12 -3.99 -0.22 13.51
C ARG A 12 -4.22 -0.96 12.20
N HIS A 13 -3.29 -0.95 11.24
CA HIS A 13 -3.47 -1.66 9.96
C HIS A 13 -3.19 -3.17 10.05
N GLU A 14 -2.64 -3.67 11.17
CA GLU A 14 -2.38 -5.10 11.38
C GLU A 14 -3.67 -5.93 11.25
N GLY A 15 -3.54 -7.13 10.67
CA GLY A 15 -4.64 -8.04 10.38
C GLY A 15 -4.85 -8.29 8.89
N GLU A 16 -6.02 -8.81 8.56
CA GLU A 16 -6.40 -9.24 7.21
C GLU A 16 -7.41 -8.27 6.58
N TRP A 17 -7.26 -8.05 5.28
CA TRP A 17 -8.01 -7.07 4.51
C TRP A 17 -8.41 -7.65 3.17
N GLU A 18 -9.66 -7.44 2.79
CA GLU A 18 -10.19 -7.77 1.48
C GLU A 18 -10.57 -6.50 0.72
N GLY A 19 -10.35 -6.48 -0.58
CA GLY A 19 -10.65 -5.31 -1.38
C GLY A 19 -10.51 -5.53 -2.87
N GLU A 20 -10.51 -4.41 -3.59
CA GLU A 20 -10.40 -4.39 -5.04
C GLU A 20 -9.50 -3.27 -5.53
N TYR A 21 -8.59 -3.61 -6.42
CA TYR A 21 -7.75 -2.66 -7.14
C TYR A 21 -8.42 -2.28 -8.46
N ARG A 22 -8.44 -0.97 -8.74
CA ARG A 22 -8.85 -0.41 -10.04
C ARG A 22 -7.74 0.49 -10.55
N HIS A 23 -7.16 0.13 -11.69
CA HIS A 23 -6.15 0.93 -12.37
C HIS A 23 -6.81 1.75 -13.46
N LEU A 24 -6.65 3.06 -13.41
CA LEU A 24 -7.24 4.00 -14.36
C LEU A 24 -6.14 4.73 -15.15
N ASP A 25 -6.36 4.98 -16.43
CA ASP A 25 -5.47 5.85 -17.19
C ASP A 25 -5.59 7.33 -16.77
N ARG A 26 -4.95 8.22 -17.53
CA ARG A 26 -4.95 9.66 -17.27
C ARG A 26 -6.34 10.29 -17.40
N ASP A 27 -7.18 9.75 -18.27
CA ASP A 27 -8.51 10.26 -18.61
C ASP A 27 -9.61 9.60 -17.76
N GLY A 28 -9.23 8.59 -16.95
CA GLY A 28 -10.11 7.89 -16.03
C GLY A 28 -10.69 6.59 -16.58
N ALA A 29 -10.25 6.12 -17.75
CA ALA A 29 -10.68 4.84 -18.29
C ALA A 29 -10.06 3.68 -17.51
N LEU A 30 -10.85 2.65 -17.24
CA LEU A 30 -10.41 1.46 -16.52
C LEU A 30 -9.45 0.63 -17.39
N LEU A 31 -8.22 0.44 -16.90
CA LEU A 31 -7.17 -0.36 -17.53
C LEU A 31 -7.12 -1.79 -17.00
N ASP A 32 -7.31 -1.96 -15.69
CA ASP A 32 -7.25 -3.26 -15.03
C ASP A 32 -8.06 -3.23 -13.73
N ARG A 33 -8.62 -4.38 -13.36
CA ARG A 33 -9.37 -4.59 -12.13
C ARG A 33 -9.07 -5.98 -11.57
N HIS A 34 -8.78 -6.07 -10.28
CA HIS A 34 -8.57 -7.34 -9.61
C HIS A 34 -8.90 -7.26 -8.12
N ARG A 35 -9.28 -8.41 -7.55
CA ARG A 35 -9.51 -8.56 -6.11
C ARG A 35 -8.19 -8.73 -5.38
N VAL A 36 -8.15 -8.30 -4.12
CA VAL A 36 -7.03 -8.53 -3.21
C VAL A 36 -7.51 -9.16 -1.91
N HIS A 37 -6.74 -10.12 -1.41
CA HIS A 37 -6.69 -10.47 0.00
C HIS A 37 -5.29 -10.14 0.53
N MET A 38 -5.20 -9.36 1.59
CA MET A 38 -3.96 -8.82 2.11
C MET A 38 -3.80 -9.09 3.59
N THR A 39 -2.58 -9.41 4.00
CA THR A 39 -2.21 -9.56 5.41
C THR A 39 -1.16 -8.52 5.77
N CYS A 40 -1.36 -7.81 6.87
CA CYS A 40 -0.40 -6.90 7.48
C CYS A 40 0.01 -7.46 8.84
N ALA A 41 1.31 -7.61 9.09
CA ALA A 41 1.83 -8.16 10.34
C ALA A 41 2.99 -7.30 10.88
N ILE A 42 3.01 -7.08 12.20
CA ILE A 42 4.12 -6.45 12.89
C ILE A 42 4.75 -7.48 13.85
N ARG A 43 6.07 -7.68 13.74
CA ARG A 43 6.85 -8.61 14.57
C ARG A 43 8.07 -7.89 15.13
N GLY A 44 8.01 -7.49 16.40
CA GLY A 44 8.97 -6.54 16.96
C GLY A 44 8.90 -5.21 16.19
N ASP A 45 10.02 -4.80 15.62
CA ASP A 45 10.14 -3.61 14.78
C ASP A 45 10.08 -3.90 13.26
N ALA A 46 9.77 -5.14 12.87
CA ALA A 46 9.58 -5.49 11.46
C ALA A 46 8.11 -5.40 11.06
N TYR A 47 7.84 -4.77 9.92
CA TYR A 47 6.53 -4.79 9.27
C TYR A 47 6.58 -5.74 8.07
N HIS A 48 5.52 -6.51 7.84
CA HIS A 48 5.40 -7.36 6.67
C HIS A 48 3.99 -7.31 6.11
N GLN A 49 3.88 -6.98 4.83
CA GLN A 49 2.61 -7.02 4.10
C GLN A 49 2.69 -8.06 2.98
N THR A 50 1.65 -8.88 2.87
CA THR A 50 1.48 -9.85 1.78
C THR A 50 0.20 -9.52 1.03
N ASN A 51 0.28 -9.37 -0.29
CA ASN A 51 -0.89 -9.13 -1.13
C ASN A 51 -1.11 -10.33 -2.05
N ARG A 52 -2.29 -10.94 -2.01
CA ARG A 52 -2.74 -12.00 -2.91
C ARG A 52 -3.78 -11.44 -3.86
N TYR A 53 -3.46 -11.36 -5.13
CA TYR A 53 -4.33 -10.82 -6.17
C TYR A 53 -5.03 -11.93 -6.93
N THR A 54 -6.27 -11.67 -7.36
CA THR A 54 -7.05 -12.59 -8.18
C THR A 54 -7.84 -11.81 -9.23
N TRP A 55 -7.68 -12.19 -10.49
CA TRP A 55 -8.42 -11.63 -11.63
C TRP A 55 -9.63 -12.49 -11.97
N ASP A 56 -10.54 -11.93 -12.77
CA ASP A 56 -11.77 -12.62 -13.21
C ASP A 56 -11.49 -13.79 -14.17
N ASP A 57 -10.32 -13.78 -14.83
CA ASP A 57 -9.84 -14.87 -15.70
C ASP A 57 -9.19 -16.03 -14.92
N GLY A 58 -9.11 -15.94 -13.59
CA GLY A 58 -8.51 -16.94 -12.72
C GLY A 58 -7.01 -16.79 -12.51
N ARG A 59 -6.35 -15.79 -13.11
CA ARG A 59 -4.95 -15.46 -12.79
C ARG A 59 -4.83 -15.10 -11.31
N THR A 60 -3.73 -15.51 -10.70
CA THR A 60 -3.37 -15.15 -9.32
C THR A 60 -1.93 -14.68 -9.23
N GLU A 61 -1.68 -13.69 -8.38
CA GLU A 61 -0.33 -13.22 -8.06
C GLU A 61 -0.15 -13.03 -6.56
N VAL A 62 1.07 -13.19 -6.07
CA VAL A 62 1.41 -12.94 -4.66
C VAL A 62 2.61 -12.00 -4.63
N HIS A 63 2.47 -10.91 -3.86
CA HIS A 63 3.53 -9.92 -3.68
C HIS A 63 3.82 -9.72 -2.20
N GLU A 64 5.10 -9.74 -1.85
CA GLU A 64 5.59 -9.55 -0.48
C GLU A 64 6.27 -8.19 -0.33
N PHE A 65 5.98 -7.51 0.77
CA PHE A 65 6.52 -6.21 1.11
C PHE A 65 7.10 -6.25 2.54
N PRO A 66 8.36 -6.70 2.70
CA PRO A 66 9.08 -6.65 3.97
C PRO A 66 9.54 -5.23 4.28
N GLY A 67 8.91 -4.62 5.28
CA GLY A 67 9.19 -3.26 5.76
C GLY A 67 10.23 -3.25 6.88
N VAL A 68 11.24 -2.40 6.73
CA VAL A 68 12.27 -2.15 7.74
C VAL A 68 11.95 -0.85 8.45
N TYR A 69 11.85 -0.89 9.78
CA TYR A 69 11.73 0.33 10.59
C TYR A 69 13.04 1.11 10.59
N LEU A 70 12.98 2.39 10.21
CA LEU A 70 14.15 3.27 10.12
C LEU A 70 14.33 4.16 11.35
N GLY A 71 13.42 4.10 12.31
CA GLY A 71 13.34 5.09 13.40
C GLY A 71 12.52 6.31 13.02
N ASN A 72 12.12 7.09 14.04
CA ASN A 72 11.42 8.37 13.89
C ASN A 72 10.15 8.29 13.02
N GLY A 73 9.34 7.23 13.19
CA GLY A 73 8.05 7.11 12.50
C GLY A 73 8.16 6.81 11.00
N ARG A 74 9.29 6.26 10.53
CA ARG A 74 9.52 5.93 9.12
C ARG A 74 9.82 4.45 8.92
N CYS A 75 9.31 3.90 7.83
CA CYS A 75 9.63 2.56 7.35
C CYS A 75 10.05 2.58 5.88
N ALA A 76 10.81 1.58 5.45
CA ALA A 76 11.21 1.41 4.06
C ALA A 76 11.00 -0.01 3.54
N PHE A 77 10.70 -0.10 2.25
CA PHE A 77 10.75 -1.33 1.47
C PHE A 77 11.94 -1.30 0.53
N ASP A 78 12.71 -2.38 0.47
CA ASP A 78 13.74 -2.58 -0.54
C ASP A 78 13.73 -4.05 -0.96
N THR A 79 12.99 -4.35 -2.03
CA THR A 79 12.86 -5.69 -2.60
C THR A 79 13.57 -5.73 -3.94
N GLU A 80 13.67 -6.91 -4.57
CA GLU A 80 14.19 -6.99 -5.94
C GLU A 80 13.40 -6.14 -6.94
N ARG A 81 12.09 -5.98 -6.71
CA ARG A 81 11.17 -5.31 -7.65
C ARG A 81 11.04 -3.81 -7.39
N LEU A 82 11.09 -3.37 -6.13
CA LEU A 82 10.79 -1.98 -5.78
C LEU A 82 11.63 -1.45 -4.63
N LYS A 83 11.66 -0.12 -4.53
CA LYS A 83 12.25 0.59 -3.39
C LYS A 83 11.36 1.77 -3.01
N GLY A 84 11.13 1.96 -1.73
CA GLY A 84 10.26 3.03 -1.23
C GLY A 84 10.31 3.22 0.27
N GLU A 85 9.59 4.23 0.72
CA GLU A 85 9.43 4.55 2.13
C GLU A 85 8.00 5.00 2.43
N PHE A 86 7.63 4.93 3.71
CA PHE A 86 6.33 5.32 4.20
C PHE A 86 6.37 5.83 5.64
N TRP A 87 5.40 6.69 5.95
CA TRP A 87 5.23 7.31 7.27
C TRP A 87 3.80 7.79 7.48
N GLU A 88 3.45 8.06 8.72
CA GLU A 88 2.16 8.61 9.12
C GLU A 88 2.16 10.13 8.92
N LEU A 89 1.15 10.65 8.21
CA LEU A 89 0.95 12.09 8.05
C LEU A 89 0.14 12.66 9.22
N ASP A 90 -0.85 11.89 9.68
CA ASP A 90 -1.76 12.22 10.77
C ASP A 90 -2.37 10.94 11.36
N ASP A 91 -3.33 11.07 12.27
CA ASP A 91 -3.98 9.96 13.00
C ASP A 91 -4.81 9.01 12.12
N SER A 92 -4.99 9.33 10.84
CA SER A 92 -5.82 8.57 9.89
C SER A 92 -5.12 8.26 8.55
N THR A 93 -4.04 8.98 8.22
CA THR A 93 -3.41 8.95 6.90
C THR A 93 -1.96 8.46 6.94
N ILE A 94 -1.65 7.43 6.16
CA ILE A 94 -0.28 7.00 5.84
C ILE A 94 0.07 7.46 4.43
N TYR A 95 1.26 8.04 4.26
CA TYR A 95 1.83 8.36 2.96
C TYR A 95 2.96 7.41 2.59
N LEU A 96 2.99 7.05 1.30
CA LEU A 96 4.01 6.19 0.70
C LEU A 96 4.58 6.85 -0.55
N THR A 97 5.89 6.74 -0.75
CA THR A 97 6.53 7.05 -2.03
C THR A 97 7.51 5.96 -2.43
N TRP A 98 7.41 5.49 -3.66
CA TRP A 98 8.19 4.34 -4.11
C TRP A 98 8.39 4.32 -5.63
N ARG A 99 9.27 3.44 -6.08
CA ARG A 99 9.56 3.20 -7.50
C ARG A 99 9.76 1.72 -7.76
N TYR A 100 9.37 1.26 -8.94
CA TYR A 100 9.87 -0.02 -9.44
C TYR A 100 11.33 0.12 -9.88
N LYS A 101 12.16 -0.86 -9.55
CA LYS A 101 13.54 -0.91 -10.01
C LYS A 101 13.53 -1.16 -11.53
N GLY A 102 14.35 -0.41 -12.27
CA GLY A 102 14.42 -0.49 -13.73
C GLY A 102 13.28 0.22 -14.48
N GLN A 103 12.40 0.95 -13.79
CA GLN A 103 11.36 1.77 -14.42
C GLN A 103 11.53 3.24 -14.07
N ASP A 104 11.33 4.10 -15.05
CA ASP A 104 11.29 5.54 -14.86
C ASP A 104 9.88 5.99 -14.46
N LEU A 105 9.47 5.56 -13.28
CA LEU A 105 8.17 5.86 -12.67
C LEU A 105 8.36 6.14 -11.19
N ARG A 106 7.75 7.22 -10.72
CA ARG A 106 7.62 7.52 -9.30
C ARG A 106 6.17 7.40 -8.88
N LEU A 107 5.95 6.67 -7.79
CA LEU A 107 4.65 6.46 -7.22
C LEU A 107 4.49 7.20 -5.90
N PHE A 108 3.27 7.64 -5.69
CA PHE A 108 2.81 8.37 -4.51
C PHE A 108 1.50 7.75 -4.09
N GLU A 109 1.40 7.35 -2.84
CA GLU A 109 0.23 6.67 -2.32
C GLU A 109 -0.21 7.32 -1.00
N LEU A 110 -1.52 7.41 -0.84
CA LEU A 110 -2.17 7.70 0.42
C LEU A 110 -3.02 6.51 0.82
N ILE A 111 -2.97 6.15 2.10
CA ILE A 111 -3.85 5.16 2.73
C ILE A 111 -4.59 5.90 3.84
N VAL A 112 -5.91 5.92 3.79
CA VAL A 112 -6.77 6.57 4.78
C VAL A 112 -7.61 5.51 5.47
N LEU A 113 -7.42 5.35 6.78
CA LEU A 113 -8.13 4.41 7.62
C LEU A 113 -9.38 5.07 8.22
N SER A 114 -10.52 4.39 8.19
CA SER A 114 -11.73 4.88 8.84
C SER A 114 -11.55 4.98 10.36
N GLU A 115 -12.35 5.82 11.00
CA GLU A 115 -12.28 6.04 12.45
C GLU A 115 -12.49 4.73 13.24
N ASP A 116 -13.47 3.91 12.83
CA ASP A 116 -13.74 2.59 13.40
C ASP A 116 -12.66 1.54 13.08
N GLY A 117 -11.72 1.86 12.19
CA GLY A 117 -10.67 0.97 11.72
C GLY A 117 -11.15 -0.22 10.90
N GLY A 118 -12.42 -0.26 10.49
CA GLY A 118 -13.02 -1.38 9.74
C GLY A 118 -12.86 -1.29 8.23
N SER A 119 -12.58 -0.09 7.69
CA SER A 119 -12.41 0.16 6.27
C SER A 119 -11.24 1.10 6.00
N ARG A 120 -10.69 1.03 4.80
CA ARG A 120 -9.70 2.00 4.34
C ARG A 120 -9.75 2.18 2.85
N SER A 121 -9.41 3.38 2.42
CA SER A 121 -9.26 3.72 1.01
C SER A 121 -7.81 4.02 0.71
N ARG A 122 -7.34 3.59 -0.47
CA ARG A 122 -6.00 3.87 -0.95
C ARG A 122 -6.06 4.49 -2.33
N VAL A 123 -5.24 5.50 -2.56
CA VAL A 123 -5.12 6.16 -3.87
C VAL A 123 -3.67 6.32 -4.23
N TRP A 124 -3.29 5.87 -5.43
CA TRP A 124 -1.91 5.95 -5.92
C TRP A 124 -1.87 6.76 -7.20
N GLN A 125 -0.85 7.61 -7.33
CA GLN A 125 -0.52 8.28 -8.58
C GLN A 125 0.77 7.70 -9.14
N TRP A 126 0.78 7.47 -10.45
CA TRP A 126 1.94 7.00 -11.20
C TRP A 126 2.47 8.15 -12.04
N LEU A 127 3.63 8.69 -11.67
CA LEU A 127 4.23 9.82 -12.38
C LEU A 127 5.38 9.35 -13.25
N LYS A 128 5.35 9.77 -14.51
CA LYS A 128 6.44 9.69 -15.46
C LYS A 128 6.79 11.10 -15.92
N ASP A 129 8.04 11.52 -15.79
CA ASP A 129 8.48 12.87 -16.18
C ASP A 129 7.62 14.00 -15.58
N GLY A 130 7.20 13.84 -14.33
CA GLY A 130 6.31 14.80 -13.64
C GLY A 130 4.85 14.77 -14.06
N VAL A 131 4.47 13.92 -15.02
CA VAL A 131 3.10 13.77 -15.51
C VAL A 131 2.44 12.55 -14.87
N CYS A 132 1.26 12.73 -14.29
CA CYS A 132 0.45 11.61 -13.80
C CYS A 132 -0.13 10.83 -14.98
N VAL A 133 0.36 9.60 -15.21
CA VAL A 133 -0.03 8.76 -16.35
C VAL A 133 -1.06 7.69 -16.00
N ARG A 134 -1.19 7.35 -14.72
CA ARG A 134 -2.14 6.35 -14.20
C ARG A 134 -2.51 6.67 -12.76
N ARG A 135 -3.71 6.24 -12.35
CA ARG A 135 -4.15 6.21 -10.96
C ARG A 135 -4.50 4.78 -10.55
N THR A 136 -4.26 4.44 -9.29
CA THR A 136 -4.79 3.22 -8.67
C THR A 136 -5.77 3.64 -7.58
N LEU A 137 -6.96 3.06 -7.57
CA LEU A 137 -7.95 3.23 -6.51
C LEU A 137 -8.17 1.87 -5.85
N ILE A 138 -8.19 1.86 -4.52
CA ILE A 138 -8.36 0.63 -3.75
C ILE A 138 -9.30 0.92 -2.59
N ASP A 139 -10.35 0.11 -2.48
CA ASP A 139 -11.25 0.12 -1.34
C ASP A 139 -11.13 -1.22 -0.63
N GLU A 140 -10.86 -1.16 0.68
CA GLU A 140 -10.55 -2.33 1.48
C GLU A 140 -11.40 -2.35 2.76
N ARG A 141 -11.80 -3.54 3.18
CA ARG A 141 -12.47 -3.83 4.45
C ARG A 141 -11.69 -4.88 5.18
N ARG A 142 -11.75 -4.86 6.52
CA ARG A 142 -11.21 -5.98 7.29
C ARG A 142 -11.90 -7.28 6.88
N ALA A 143 -11.12 -8.34 6.75
CA ALA A 143 -11.66 -9.68 6.65
C ALA A 143 -12.40 -10.03 7.96
N ALA A 144 -13.49 -10.80 7.85
CA ALA A 144 -14.31 -11.22 8.97
C ALA A 144 -13.64 -12.31 9.83
#